data_AF-A0A5E4LGL9-F1
#
_entry.id   AF-A0A5E4LGL9-F1
#
_cell.length_a   1.000
_cell.length_b   1.000
_cell.length_c   1.000
_cell.angle_alpha   90.00
_cell.angle_beta   90.00
_cell.angle_gamma   90.00
#
_symmetry.space_group_name_H-M   'P 1'
#
loop_
_entity.id
_entity.type
_entity.pdbx_description
1 polymer ?
#
loop_
_entity_poly.entity_id
_entity_poly.type
_entity_poly.pdbx_seq_one_letter_code
_entity_poly.pdbx_strand_id
1 'polypeptide(L)'
;MRPQKDAGILQNPTFKDLGPLTSLVSASKELQVPTFFFYFNHGNIVPQNLLDAAGQNGKTIQKYDFDAFSGTGIDGMLKSANISTLILAGFDADICVKHTAQTAKQRATLS
;
A
#
# COMPACT_ATOMS: atom_id res chain seq x y z
N MET A 1 -6.12 -3.26 25.23
CA MET A 1 -4.96 -2.55 25.80
C MET A 1 -3.95 -2.39 24.66
N ARG A 2 -3.78 -1.19 24.09
CA ARG A 2 -2.82 -0.96 23.00
C ARG A 2 -1.43 -0.78 23.64
N PRO A 3 -0.38 -1.52 23.24
CA PRO A 3 0.96 -1.18 23.66
C PRO A 3 1.35 0.13 22.96
N GLN A 4 1.22 1.25 23.67
CA GLN A 4 1.97 2.47 23.42
C GLN A 4 3.25 2.37 24.26
N LYS A 5 4.35 2.00 23.61
CA LYS A 5 5.74 2.33 23.95
C LYS A 5 6.59 1.55 22.94
N ASP A 6 7.50 2.25 22.28
CA ASP A 6 8.48 1.74 21.32
C ASP A 6 8.08 1.79 19.83
N ALA A 7 7.07 2.58 19.45
CA ALA A 7 7.04 3.11 18.10
C ALA A 7 8.10 4.22 18.03
N GLY A 8 9.32 3.87 17.60
CA GLY A 8 10.30 4.85 17.14
C GLY A 8 9.58 5.87 16.25
N ILE A 9 9.91 7.15 16.41
CA ILE A 9 9.25 8.26 15.72
C ILE A 9 9.00 7.83 14.27
N LEU A 10 7.74 7.63 13.88
CA LEU A 10 7.36 7.34 12.50
C LEU A 10 7.73 8.59 11.70
N GLN A 11 8.95 8.63 11.18
CA GLN A 11 9.38 9.73 10.35
C GLN A 11 8.57 9.64 9.06
N ASN A 12 7.88 10.74 8.74
CA ASN A 12 7.24 10.85 7.45
C ASN A 12 8.32 10.73 6.36
N PRO A 13 8.11 9.92 5.32
CA PRO A 13 9.08 9.74 4.26
C PRO A 13 9.43 11.07 3.62
N THR A 14 10.71 11.29 3.38
CA THR A 14 11.19 12.48 2.68
C THR A 14 10.98 12.33 1.17
N PHE A 15 11.10 13.44 0.44
CA PHE A 15 10.96 13.43 -1.02
C PHE A 15 11.97 12.48 -1.71
N LYS A 16 13.16 12.29 -1.14
CA LYS A 16 14.16 11.33 -1.65
C LYS A 16 13.70 9.88 -1.50
N ASP A 17 12.98 9.56 -0.44
CA ASP A 17 12.47 8.22 -0.17
C ASP A 17 11.37 7.81 -1.18
N LEU A 18 10.73 8.79 -1.83
CA LEU A 18 9.69 8.57 -2.84
C LEU A 18 10.22 8.26 -4.25
N GLY A 19 11.52 8.49 -4.52
CA GLY A 19 12.11 8.28 -5.84
C GLY A 19 11.92 6.84 -6.34
N PRO A 20 12.37 5.81 -5.59
CA PRO A 20 12.17 4.42 -5.97
C PRO A 20 10.69 4.03 -6.16
N LEU A 21 9.80 4.55 -5.31
CA LEU A 21 8.35 4.30 -5.44
C LEU A 21 7.79 4.91 -6.72
N THR A 22 8.26 6.10 -7.11
CA THR A 22 7.83 6.75 -8.36
C THR A 22 8.24 5.91 -9.55
N SER A 23 9.48 5.41 -9.60
CA SER A 23 9.94 4.50 -10.67
C SER A 23 9.14 3.20 -10.73
N LEU A 24 8.83 2.61 -9.57
CA LEU A 24 7.99 1.40 -9.50
C LEU A 24 6.58 1.65 -10.05
N VAL A 25 5.98 2.79 -9.68
CA VAL A 25 4.64 3.18 -10.15
C VAL A 25 4.63 3.52 -11.64
N SER A 26 5.68 4.17 -12.16
CA SER A 26 5.81 4.40 -13.60
C SER A 26 5.91 3.07 -14.36
N ALA A 27 6.72 2.12 -13.87
CA ALA A 27 6.82 0.79 -14.46
C ALA A 27 5.50 0.02 -14.40
N SER A 28 4.75 0.09 -13.29
CA SER A 28 3.44 -0.55 -13.18
C SER A 28 2.45 0.02 -14.18
N LYS A 29 2.45 1.34 -14.41
CA LYS A 29 1.64 1.99 -15.45
C LYS A 29 2.00 1.49 -16.85
N GLU A 30 3.29 1.47 -17.21
CA GLU A 30 3.76 0.99 -18.52
C GLU A 30 3.36 -0.47 -18.77
N LEU A 31 3.44 -1.31 -17.73
CA LEU A 31 3.07 -2.73 -17.77
C LEU A 31 1.57 -2.98 -17.58
N GLN A 32 0.76 -1.92 -17.43
CA GLN A 32 -0.68 -1.99 -17.17
C GLN A 32 -1.03 -2.84 -15.93
N VAL A 33 -0.15 -2.83 -14.94
CA VAL A 33 -0.36 -3.50 -13.65
C VAL A 33 -1.22 -2.60 -12.75
N PRO A 34 -2.37 -3.08 -12.24
CA PRO A 34 -3.21 -2.32 -11.33
C PRO A 34 -2.45 -1.84 -10.10
N THR A 35 -2.55 -0.56 -9.76
CA THR A 35 -1.82 0.04 -8.65
C THR A 35 -2.79 0.54 -7.58
N PHE A 36 -2.60 0.09 -6.34
CA PHE A 36 -3.42 0.49 -5.19
C PHE A 36 -2.57 1.28 -4.20
N PHE A 37 -2.98 2.51 -3.90
CA PHE A 37 -2.33 3.37 -2.92
C PHE A 37 -3.11 3.37 -1.62
N PHE A 38 -2.44 3.06 -0.52
CA PHE A 38 -3.04 3.06 0.81
C PHE A 38 -2.56 4.24 1.64
N TYR A 39 -3.48 4.94 2.29
CA TYR A 39 -3.15 6.05 3.19
C TYR A 39 -3.99 5.99 4.47
N PHE A 40 -3.41 6.46 5.59
CA PHE A 40 -4.10 6.52 6.87
C PHE A 40 -4.97 7.76 7.01
N ASN A 41 -6.12 7.62 7.69
CA ASN A 41 -7.00 8.74 8.01
C ASN A 41 -6.46 9.67 9.12
N HIS A 42 -5.34 10.36 8.87
CA HIS A 42 -4.80 11.42 9.74
C HIS A 42 -4.30 12.63 8.92
N GLY A 43 -4.93 12.94 7.79
CA GLY A 43 -4.49 14.02 6.88
C GLY A 43 -3.33 13.62 5.95
N ASN A 44 -2.94 12.35 5.95
CA ASN A 44 -2.00 11.82 4.96
C ASN A 44 -2.71 11.69 3.62
N ILE A 45 -2.15 12.32 2.58
CA ILE A 45 -2.57 12.14 1.19
C ILE A 45 -1.49 11.37 0.44
N VAL A 46 -1.90 10.66 -0.60
CA VAL A 46 -0.94 10.06 -1.53
C VAL A 46 -0.21 11.22 -2.23
N PRO A 47 1.14 11.25 -2.21
CA PRO A 47 1.91 12.30 -2.88
C PRO A 47 1.52 12.45 -4.35
N GLN A 48 1.35 13.70 -4.80
CA GLN A 48 0.85 14.00 -6.16
C GLN A 48 1.73 13.37 -7.25
N ASN A 49 3.05 13.34 -7.07
CA ASN A 49 3.98 12.72 -8.02
C ASN A 49 3.72 11.22 -8.23
N LEU A 50 3.24 10.49 -7.20
CA LEU A 50 2.86 9.08 -7.36
C LEU A 50 1.53 8.94 -8.10
N LEU A 51 0.59 9.87 -7.86
CA LEU A 51 -0.67 9.89 -8.60
C LEU A 51 -0.44 10.19 -10.08
N ASP A 52 0.41 11.18 -10.39
CA ASP A 52 0.78 11.54 -11.75
C ASP A 52 1.49 10.37 -12.46
N ALA A 53 2.40 9.69 -11.75
CA ALA A 53 3.11 8.53 -12.25
C ALA A 53 2.16 7.36 -12.55
N ALA A 54 1.12 7.13 -11.73
CA ALA A 54 0.16 6.06 -11.94
C ALA A 54 -0.87 6.37 -13.05
N GLY A 55 -1.19 7.64 -13.25
CA GLY A 55 -2.28 8.06 -14.14
C GLY A 55 -3.61 7.40 -13.75
N GLN A 56 -4.37 6.92 -14.74
CA GLN A 56 -5.68 6.30 -14.51
C GLN A 56 -5.62 4.88 -13.92
N ASN A 57 -4.41 4.29 -13.82
CA ASN A 57 -4.23 2.92 -13.28
C ASN A 57 -4.07 2.90 -11.75
N GLY A 58 -3.99 4.08 -11.12
CA GLY A 58 -3.87 4.24 -9.68
C GLY A 58 -5.22 4.36 -8.99
N LYS A 59 -5.46 3.53 -7.98
CA LYS A 59 -6.63 3.62 -7.10
C LYS A 59 -6.20 3.95 -5.68
N THR A 60 -6.73 5.03 -5.11
CA THR A 60 -6.48 5.40 -3.72
C THR A 60 -7.50 4.76 -2.79
N ILE A 61 -7.02 4.22 -1.67
CA ILE A 61 -7.82 3.51 -0.68
C ILE A 61 -7.41 4.00 0.71
N GLN A 62 -8.38 4.54 1.42
CA GLN A 62 -8.20 4.92 2.80
C GLN A 62 -8.21 3.68 3.69
N LYS A 63 -7.30 3.61 4.66
CA LYS A 63 -7.27 2.58 5.70
C LYS A 63 -7.25 3.17 7.11
N TYR A 64 -7.70 2.36 8.06
CA TYR A 64 -7.81 2.72 9.48
C TYR A 64 -6.98 1.81 10.39
N ASP A 65 -6.25 0.86 9.79
CA ASP A 65 -5.42 -0.14 10.47
C ASP A 65 -4.07 -0.29 9.74
N PHE A 66 -3.10 -0.94 10.37
CA PHE A 66 -1.79 -1.22 9.76
C PHE A 66 -1.92 -2.15 8.56
N ASP A 67 -2.79 -3.16 8.64
CA ASP A 67 -3.10 -4.09 7.56
C ASP A 67 -4.02 -3.45 6.51
N ALA A 68 -3.57 -3.41 5.26
CA ALA A 68 -4.35 -2.90 4.14
C ALA A 68 -5.59 -3.75 3.83
N PHE A 69 -5.71 -4.99 4.30
CA PHE A 69 -6.91 -5.81 4.15
C PHE A 69 -8.00 -5.52 5.18
N SER A 70 -7.66 -4.83 6.27
CA SER A 70 -8.58 -4.53 7.36
C SER A 70 -9.52 -3.39 6.98
N GLY A 71 -10.78 -3.72 6.67
CA GLY A 71 -11.85 -2.74 6.44
C GLY A 71 -11.80 -1.96 5.12
N THR A 72 -10.95 -2.33 4.16
CA THR A 72 -10.74 -1.57 2.90
C THR A 72 -11.41 -2.18 1.66
N GLY A 73 -11.97 -3.39 1.78
CA GLY A 73 -12.56 -4.13 0.65
C GLY A 73 -11.56 -4.63 -0.41
N ILE A 74 -10.25 -4.45 -0.21
CA ILE A 74 -9.22 -4.83 -1.19
C ILE A 74 -9.30 -6.30 -1.60
N ASP A 75 -9.70 -7.19 -0.68
CA ASP A 75 -9.86 -8.63 -0.95
C ASP A 75 -10.80 -8.91 -2.13
N GLY A 76 -11.97 -8.28 -2.10
CA GLY A 76 -12.96 -8.42 -3.16
C GLY A 76 -12.46 -7.84 -4.48
N MET A 77 -11.74 -6.72 -4.43
CA MET A 77 -11.17 -6.09 -5.62
C MET A 77 -10.13 -6.98 -6.29
N LEU A 78 -9.18 -7.51 -5.51
CA LEU A 78 -8.14 -8.42 -6.01
C LEU A 78 -8.75 -9.68 -6.63
N LYS A 79 -9.72 -10.31 -5.95
CA LYS A 79 -10.43 -11.50 -6.45
C LYS A 79 -11.21 -11.21 -7.74
N SER A 80 -11.96 -10.10 -7.78
CA SER A 80 -12.73 -9.71 -8.97
C SER A 80 -11.85 -9.42 -10.19
N ALA A 81 -10.61 -8.99 -9.95
CA ALA A 81 -9.63 -8.71 -10.98
C ALA A 81 -8.71 -9.91 -11.29
N ASN A 82 -8.96 -11.08 -10.68
CA ASN A 82 -8.14 -12.29 -10.80
C ASN A 82 -6.64 -12.05 -10.48
N ILE A 83 -6.35 -11.20 -9.50
CA ILE A 83 -5.00 -10.87 -9.07
C ILE A 83 -4.54 -11.89 -8.01
N SER A 84 -3.52 -12.69 -8.35
CA SER A 84 -2.93 -13.69 -7.46
C SER A 84 -1.52 -13.33 -6.96
N THR A 85 -0.89 -12.31 -7.54
CA THR A 85 0.47 -11.87 -7.21
C THR A 85 0.43 -10.41 -6.79
N LEU A 86 1.04 -10.10 -5.64
CA LEU A 86 1.14 -8.74 -5.12
C LEU A 86 2.59 -8.32 -5.02
N ILE A 87 2.90 -7.11 -5.48
CA ILE A 87 4.12 -6.39 -5.17
C ILE A 87 3.77 -5.36 -4.10
N LEU A 88 4.44 -5.40 -2.96
CA LEU A 88 4.19 -4.50 -1.84
C LEU A 88 5.37 -3.57 -1.65
N ALA A 89 5.12 -2.26 -1.68
CA ALA A 89 6.12 -1.23 -1.45
C ALA A 89 5.47 -0.03 -0.74
N GLY A 90 6.20 0.58 0.20
CA GLY A 90 5.72 1.71 0.97
C GLY A 90 6.43 1.84 2.31
N PHE A 91 5.83 2.64 3.20
CA PHE A 91 6.34 2.95 4.54
C PHE A 91 5.23 2.70 5.56
N ASP A 92 5.48 2.32 6.81
CA ASP A 92 6.66 1.74 7.46
C ASP A 92 6.79 0.25 7.08
N ALA A 93 8.00 -0.19 6.69
CA ALA A 93 8.23 -1.54 6.19
C ALA A 93 7.96 -2.62 7.25
N ASP A 94 8.35 -2.37 8.50
CA ASP A 94 8.23 -3.33 9.59
C ASP A 94 6.82 -3.37 10.19
N ILE A 95 5.97 -2.40 9.83
CA ILE A 95 4.60 -2.30 10.30
C ILE A 95 3.61 -2.48 9.15
N CYS A 96 3.36 -1.44 8.35
CA CYS A 96 2.27 -1.47 7.37
C CYS A 96 2.53 -2.49 6.25
N VAL A 97 3.76 -2.52 5.74
CA VAL A 97 4.12 -3.45 4.66
C VAL A 97 4.14 -4.88 5.20
N LYS A 98 4.80 -5.11 6.34
CA LYS A 98 4.88 -6.43 6.98
C LYS A 98 3.51 -7.03 7.29
N HIS A 99 2.64 -6.29 7.98
CA HIS A 99 1.30 -6.80 8.35
C HIS A 99 0.48 -7.13 7.11
N THR A 100 0.49 -6.24 6.10
CA THR A 100 -0.21 -6.49 4.83
C THR A 100 0.34 -7.71 4.10
N ALA A 101 1.67 -7.88 4.06
CA ALA A 101 2.32 -9.03 3.41
C ALA A 101 1.98 -10.35 4.11
N GLN A 102 1.93 -10.36 5.43
CA GLN A 102 1.53 -11.53 6.21
C GLN A 102 0.09 -11.96 5.90
N THR A 103 -0.85 -11.00 5.89
CA THR A 103 -2.24 -11.27 5.53
C THR A 103 -2.40 -11.71 4.08
N ALA A 104 -1.69 -11.07 3.14
CA ALA A 104 -1.68 -11.48 1.73
C ALA A 104 -1.23 -12.94 1.57
N LYS A 105 -0.14 -13.32 2.25
CA LYS A 105 0.37 -14.70 2.24
C LYS A 105 -0.65 -15.69 2.79
N GLN A 106 -1.28 -15.37 3.92
CA GLN A 106 -2.31 -16.23 4.53
C GLN A 106 -3.49 -16.46 3.58
N ARG A 107 -3.93 -15.41 2.87
CA ARG A 107 -5.06 -15.50 1.93
C ARG A 107 -4.69 -16.27 0.66
N ALA A 108 -3.46 -16.13 0.18
CA ALA A 108 -2.96 -16.92 -0.95
C ALA A 108 -2.92 -18.42 -0.64
N THR A 109 -2.66 -18.81 0.62
CA THR A 109 -2.65 -20.22 1.04
C THR A 109 -4.03 -20.82 1.30
N LEU A 110 -5.10 -20.02 1.24
CA LEU A 110 -6.49 -20.43 1.49
C LEU A 110 -7.36 -20.39 0.21
N SER A 111 -6.73 -20.11 -0.94
CA SER A 111 -7.36 -20.05 -2.26
C SER A 111 -7.07 -21.33 -3.04
#